data_AF-A0A482W687-F1
#
_entry.id   AF-A0A482W687-F1
#
_cell.length_a   1.000
_cell.length_b   1.000
_cell.length_c   1.000
_cell.angle_alpha   90.00
_cell.angle_beta   90.00
_cell.angle_gamma   90.00
#
_symmetry.space_group_name_H-M   'P 1'
#
loop_
_entity.id
_entity.type
_entity.pdbx_description
1 polymer ?
#
loop_
_entity_poly.entity_id
_entity_poly.type
_entity_poly.pdbx_seq_one_letter_code
_entity_poly.pdbx_strand_id
1 'polypeptide(L)' 'FKKAYKSPTEEAIRYRNFEKNLKKINAHNELYRKGLVSYTLAVNQFADLATEEIASYT' A
#
# COMPACT_ATOMS: atom_id res chain seq x y z
N PHE A 1 11.04 -3.55 -6.67
CA PHE A 1 11.27 -3.18 -5.25
C PHE A 1 12.37 -3.97 -4.52
N LYS A 2 12.95 -5.09 -5.04
CA LYS A 2 14.05 -5.88 -4.41
C LYS A 2 13.95 -5.96 -2.87
N LYS A 3 12.76 -6.26 -2.35
CA LYS A 3 12.48 -6.28 -0.90
C LYS A 3 13.08 -7.54 -0.31
N ALA A 4 13.81 -7.39 0.79
CA ALA A 4 14.31 -8.47 1.62
C ALA A 4 13.97 -8.13 3.07
N TYR A 5 13.18 -8.98 3.72
CA TYR A 5 12.75 -8.79 5.09
C TYR A 5 13.65 -9.58 6.04
N LYS A 6 13.91 -9.05 7.23
CA LYS A 6 14.90 -9.60 8.17
C LYS A 6 14.41 -10.87 8.87
N SER A 7 13.10 -11.10 8.89
CA SER A 7 12.48 -12.26 9.54
C SER A 7 11.12 -12.61 8.91
N PRO A 8 10.66 -13.86 9.08
CA PRO A 8 9.31 -14.26 8.68
C PRO A 8 8.20 -13.44 9.35
N THR A 9 8.43 -12.99 10.59
CA THR A 9 7.50 -12.12 11.31
C THR A 9 7.38 -10.75 10.65
N GLU A 10 8.51 -10.16 10.25
CA GLU A 10 8.50 -8.89 9.49
C GLU A 10 7.81 -9.07 8.14
N GLU A 11 8.11 -10.15 7.42
CA GLU A 11 7.46 -10.46 6.14
C GLU A 11 5.94 -10.60 6.29
N ALA A 12 5.46 -11.27 7.33
CA ALA A 12 4.03 -11.37 7.60
C ALA A 12 3.36 -10.01 7.89
N ILE A 13 4.04 -9.12 8.61
CA ILE A 13 3.56 -7.74 8.86
C ILE A 13 3.50 -6.96 7.55
N ARG A 14 4.57 -7.02 6.75
CA ARG A 14 4.71 -6.33 5.46
C ARG A 14 3.65 -6.81 4.47
N TYR A 15 3.39 -8.11 4.44
CA TYR A 15 2.33 -8.72 3.64
C TYR A 15 0.93 -8.23 4.06
N ARG A 16 0.63 -8.18 5.36
CA ARG A 16 -0.65 -7.64 5.86
C ARG A 16 -0.85 -6.17 5.48
N ASN A 17 0.20 -5.36 5.58
CA ASN A 17 0.16 -3.96 5.16
C ASN A 17 -0.09 -3.85 3.65
N PHE A 18 0.59 -4.68 2.86
CA PHE A 18 0.38 -4.76 1.43
C PHE A 18 -1.06 -5.11 1.05
N GLU A 19 -1.66 -6.12 1.67
CA GLU A 19 -3.06 -6.50 1.43
C GLU A 19 -4.02 -5.35 1.77
N LYS A 20 -3.79 -4.65 2.87
CA LYS A 20 -4.60 -3.48 3.28
C LYS A 20 -4.49 -2.35 2.25
N ASN A 21 -3.28 -2.04 1.80
CA ASN A 21 -3.04 -0.98 0.82
C ASN A 21 -3.57 -1.35 -0.56
N LEU A 22 -3.48 -2.62 -0.97
CA LEU A 22 -4.05 -3.10 -2.22
C LEU A 22 -5.58 -2.97 -2.24
N LYS A 23 -6.25 -3.32 -1.12
CA LYS A 23 -7.70 -3.10 -0.98
C LYS A 23 -8.06 -1.61 -1.11
N LYS A 24 -7.28 -0.72 -0.50
CA LYS A 24 -7.46 0.73 -0.62
C LYS A 24 -7.28 1.23 -2.06
N ILE A 25 -6.23 0.76 -2.74
CA ILE A 25 -5.97 1.09 -4.16
C ILE A 25 -7.16 0.69 -5.02
N ASN A 26 -7.63 -0.55 -4.87
CA ASN A 26 -8.74 -1.07 -5.66
C ASN A 26 -10.05 -0.29 -5.40
N ALA A 27 -10.38 -0.03 -4.13
CA ALA A 27 -11.57 0.75 -3.78
C ALA A 27 -11.50 2.18 -4.34
N HIS A 28 -10.35 2.85 -4.26
CA HIS A 28 -10.16 4.18 -4.82
C HIS A 28 -10.29 4.19 -6.35
N ASN A 29 -9.68 3.21 -7.02
CA ASN A 29 -9.76 3.09 -8.47
C ASN A 29 -11.17 2.73 -8.95
N GLU A 30 -11.97 2.06 -8.14
CA GLU A 30 -13.41 1.89 -8.41
C GLU A 30 -14.16 3.22 -8.36
N LEU A 31 -13.87 4.07 -7.35
CA LEU A 31 -14.42 5.43 -7.28
C LEU A 31 -13.98 6.28 -8.48
N TYR A 32 -12.73 6.14 -8.93
CA TYR A 32 -12.23 6.82 -10.12
C TYR A 32 -13.00 6.40 -11.37
N ARG A 33 -13.23 5.09 -11.55
CA ARG A 33 -14.04 4.56 -12.67
C ARG A 33 -15.49 5.06 -12.65
N LYS A 34 -16.03 5.39 -11.48
CA LYS A 34 -17.36 6.02 -11.31
C LYS A 34 -17.34 7.54 -11.52
N GLY A 35 -16.17 8.14 -11.77
CA GLY A 35 -16.01 9.60 -11.91
C GLY A 35 -16.13 10.37 -10.58
N LEU A 36 -16.02 9.69 -9.44
CA LEU A 36 -16.20 10.30 -8.10
C LEU A 36 -14.90 10.88 -7.53
N VAL A 37 -13.76 10.50 -8.08
CA VAL A 37 -12.44 11.05 -7.76
C VAL A 37 -11.66 11.31 -9.05
N SER A 38 -10.72 12.24 -9.01
CA SER A 38 -10.00 12.74 -10.19
C SER A 38 -8.65 12.06 -10.46
N TYR A 39 -8.22 11.13 -9.59
CA TYR A 39 -6.93 10.45 -9.71
C TYR A 39 -7.05 8.95 -9.42
N THR A 40 -6.00 8.21 -9.75
CA THR A 40 -5.87 6.78 -9.49
C THR A 40 -4.75 6.51 -8.51
N LEU A 41 -4.85 5.41 -7.79
CA LEU A 41 -3.75 4.86 -6.99
C LEU A 41 -3.13 3.64 -7.70
N ALA A 42 -1.85 3.39 -7.42
CA ALA A 42 -1.12 2.25 -7.93
C ALA A 42 -0.18 1.68 -6.87
N VAL A 43 0.22 0.41 -7.04
CA VAL A 43 1.22 -0.23 -6.18
C VAL A 43 2.58 0.41 -6.42
N ASN A 44 3.25 0.83 -5.35
CA ASN A 44 4.58 1.43 -5.37
C ASN A 44 5.46 0.89 -4.22
N GLN A 45 6.64 1.49 -3.99
CA GLN A 45 7.61 1.04 -2.98
C GLN A 45 7.12 1.18 -1.54
N PHE A 46 6.05 1.95 -1.32
CA PHE A 46 5.44 2.21 -0.03
C PHE A 46 4.21 1.32 0.22
N ALA A 47 3.87 0.43 -0.73
CA ALA A 47 2.68 -0.39 -0.63
C ALA A 47 2.71 -1.39 0.54
N ASP A 48 3.88 -1.75 1.07
CA ASP A 48 4.07 -2.62 2.23
C ASP A 48 4.27 -1.87 3.57
N LEU A 49 4.17 -0.54 3.55
CA LEU A 49 4.33 0.31 4.74
C LEU A 49 2.98 0.68 5.36
N ALA A 50 2.98 0.85 6.67
CA ALA A 50 1.88 1.49 7.38
C ALA A 50 1.93 3.02 7.22
N THR A 51 0.80 3.69 7.36
CA THR A 51 0.72 5.16 7.19
C THR A 51 1.64 5.90 8.16
N GLU A 52 1.76 5.37 9.38
CA GLU A 52 2.61 5.88 10.45
C GLU A 52 4.09 5.71 10.11
N GLU A 53 4.44 4.63 9.41
CA GLU A 53 5.80 4.41 8.92
C GLU A 53 6.15 5.34 7.76
N ILE A 54 5.18 5.75 6.93
CA ILE A 54 5.42 6.68 5.82
C ILE A 54 5.80 8.07 6.33
N ALA A 55 5.20 8.51 7.45
CA ALA A 55 5.46 9.81 8.05
C ALA A 55 6.92 9.98 8.54
N SER A 56 7.63 8.90 8.84
CA SER A 56 9.04 8.98 9.25
C SER A 56 10.02 9.13 8.07
N TYR A 57 9.55 9.05 6.82
CA TYR A 57 10.35 9.25 5.61
C TYR A 57 10.22 10.66 5.00
N THR A 58 9.41 11.54 5.60
CA THR A 58 9.18 12.92 5.11
C THR A 58 9.69 13.93 6.12
#